data_AF-A0A821FVQ0-F1
#
_entry.id   AF-A0A821FVQ0-F1
#
_cell.length_a   1.000
_cell.length_b   1.000
_cell.length_c   1.000
_cell.angle_alpha   90.00
_cell.angle_beta   90.00
_cell.angle_gamma   90.00
#
_symmetry.space_group_name_H-M   'P 1'
#
loop_
_entity.id
_entity.type
_entity.pdbx_description
1 polymer ?
#
loop_
_entity_poly.entity_id
_entity_poly.type
_entity_poly.pdbx_seq_one_letter_code
_entity_poly.pdbx_strand_id
1 'polypeptide(L)'
;MCDAHNVYDTIELISAIGVQKSKQRIDHTIIKSFLAGVFLSFSGLFLIIVGGGSAPLGQNLGPGIQKMIQAAVFPVGLILIIMTSAELFTGNTMILMISTLDRKTTLLNLIISWIVSYSGNFAGCLFCSGILVYYAGILSHDPYRSFTMQLAGVKGDIEWHQIFLRGIAGD
;
A
#
# COMPACT_ATOMS: atom_id res chain seq x y z
N MET A 1 -10.95 27.58 -4.82
CA MET A 1 -10.60 28.20 -3.52
C MET A 1 -10.28 27.02 -2.61
N CYS A 2 -9.03 26.85 -2.20
CA CYS A 2 -8.64 25.66 -1.46
C CYS A 2 -9.31 25.69 -0.09
N ASP A 3 -10.22 24.75 0.17
CA ASP A 3 -10.87 24.53 1.47
C ASP A 3 -9.84 23.99 2.48
N ALA A 4 -8.88 24.83 2.85
CA ALA A 4 -7.88 24.53 3.85
C ALA A 4 -8.53 24.65 5.23
N HIS A 5 -8.94 23.51 5.77
CA HIS A 5 -9.44 23.39 7.13
C HIS A 5 -8.32 23.67 8.14
N ASN A 6 -8.68 24.20 9.31
CA ASN A 6 -7.72 24.37 10.40
C ASN A 6 -7.27 22.99 10.91
N VAL A 7 -6.12 22.93 11.60
CA VAL A 7 -5.59 21.70 12.19
C VAL A 7 -6.61 21.07 13.15
N TYR A 8 -7.30 21.90 13.93
CA TYR A 8 -8.34 21.44 14.85
C TYR A 8 -9.52 20.78 14.12
N ASP A 9 -10.01 21.42 13.06
CA ASP A 9 -11.09 20.87 12.23
C ASP A 9 -10.67 19.54 11.58
N THR A 10 -9.41 19.44 11.16
CA THR A 10 -8.85 18.22 10.56
C THR A 10 -8.79 17.08 11.57
N ILE A 11 -8.37 17.35 12.80
CA ILE A 11 -8.34 16.35 13.88
C ILE A 11 -9.76 15.87 14.17
N GLU A 12 -10.74 16.78 14.26
CA GLU A 12 -12.13 16.41 14.51
C GLU A 12 -12.71 15.53 13.39
N LEU A 13 -12.43 15.88 12.12
CA LEU A 13 -12.83 15.08 10.97
C LEU A 13 -12.21 13.69 10.98
N ILE A 14 -10.89 13.58 11.22
CA ILE A 14 -10.19 12.29 11.29
C ILE A 14 -10.72 11.45 12.45
N SER A 15 -10.92 12.06 13.61
CA SER A 15 -11.51 11.40 14.78
C SER A 15 -12.90 10.85 14.49
N ALA A 16 -13.75 11.61 13.79
CA ALA A 16 -15.09 11.17 13.39
C ALA A 16 -15.03 9.98 12.41
N ILE A 17 -14.12 10.02 11.43
CA ILE A 17 -13.88 8.89 10.51
C ILE A 17 -13.41 7.66 11.29
N GLY A 18 -12.54 7.83 12.28
CA GLY A 18 -12.07 6.75 13.15
C GLY A 18 -13.21 6.10 13.93
N VAL A 19 -14.13 6.89 14.48
CA VAL A 19 -15.34 6.37 15.14
C VAL A 19 -16.20 5.56 14.15
N GLN A 20 -16.42 6.08 12.94
CA GLN A 20 -17.21 5.38 11.92
C GLN A 20 -16.57 4.04 11.55
N LYS A 21 -15.26 4.02 11.30
CA LYS A 21 -14.49 2.80 11.00
C LYS A 21 -14.56 1.78 12.14
N SER A 22 -14.46 2.23 13.40
CA SER A 22 -14.52 1.33 14.57
C SER A 22 -15.88 0.64 14.74
N LYS A 23 -16.96 1.22 14.20
CA LYS A 23 -18.31 0.66 14.24
C LYS A 23 -18.65 -0.15 12.99
N GLN A 24 -17.78 -0.17 11.98
CA GLN A 24 -18.02 -0.92 10.76
C GLN A 24 -17.99 -2.41 11.06
N ARG A 25 -18.87 -3.17 10.40
CA ARG A 25 -18.88 -4.62 10.54
C ARG A 25 -17.58 -5.20 9.99
N ILE A 26 -17.05 -6.20 10.71
CA ILE A 26 -15.75 -6.81 10.42
C ILE A 26 -15.73 -7.48 9.04
N ASP A 27 -16.83 -8.07 8.60
CA ASP A 27 -16.97 -8.68 7.26
C ASP A 27 -16.72 -7.66 6.13
N HIS A 28 -17.31 -6.46 6.24
CA HIS A 28 -17.05 -5.38 5.29
C HIS A 28 -15.59 -4.93 5.33
N THR A 29 -15.02 -4.81 6.53
CA THR A 29 -13.61 -4.43 6.71
C THR A 29 -12.68 -5.46 6.07
N ILE A 30 -12.93 -6.76 6.26
CA ILE A 30 -12.14 -7.84 5.65
C ILE A 30 -12.14 -7.72 4.13
N ILE A 31 -13.31 -7.56 3.50
CA ILE A 31 -13.42 -7.46 2.04
C ILE A 31 -12.70 -6.21 1.53
N LYS A 32 -12.91 -5.05 2.19
CA LYS A 32 -12.25 -3.80 1.81
C LYS A 32 -10.74 -3.87 1.99
N SER A 33 -10.25 -4.56 3.02
CA SER A 33 -8.82 -4.75 3.24
C SER A 33 -8.20 -5.75 2.26
N PHE A 34 -8.92 -6.81 1.91
CA PHE A 34 -8.51 -7.70 0.83
C PHE A 34 -8.35 -6.94 -0.50
N LEU A 35 -9.35 -6.14 -0.88
CA LEU A 35 -9.30 -5.33 -2.10
C LEU A 35 -8.16 -4.31 -2.09
N ALA A 36 -7.89 -3.67 -0.95
CA ALA A 36 -6.75 -2.76 -0.81
C ALA A 36 -5.40 -3.46 -1.09
N GLY A 37 -5.23 -4.69 -0.62
CA GLY A 37 -4.05 -5.51 -0.92
C GLY A 37 -3.91 -5.86 -2.40
N VAL A 38 -5.03 -6.19 -3.06
CA VAL A 38 -5.05 -6.44 -4.51
C VAL A 38 -4.68 -5.19 -5.30
N PHE A 39 -5.22 -4.02 -4.95
CA PHE A 39 -4.90 -2.76 -5.62
C PHE A 39 -3.44 -2.33 -5.42
N LEU A 40 -2.88 -2.50 -4.22
CA LEU A 40 -1.44 -2.29 -4.00
C LEU A 40 -0.58 -3.25 -4.82
N SER A 41 -1.03 -4.49 -4.99
CA SER A 41 -0.31 -5.46 -5.81
C SER A 41 -0.30 -5.07 -7.29
N PHE A 42 -1.36 -4.44 -7.79
CA PHE A 42 -1.34 -3.87 -9.14
C PHE A 42 -0.31 -2.76 -9.31
N SER A 43 -0.11 -1.89 -8.32
CA SER A 43 1.02 -0.95 -8.34
C SER A 43 2.37 -1.65 -8.44
N GLY A 44 2.56 -2.71 -7.65
CA GLY A 44 3.78 -3.53 -7.70
C GLY A 44 3.99 -4.19 -9.07
N LEU A 45 2.91 -4.71 -9.66
CA LEU A 45 2.93 -5.30 -11.00
C LEU A 45 3.28 -4.26 -12.06
N PHE A 46 2.68 -3.06 -12.01
CA PHE A 46 3.02 -1.97 -12.93
C PHE A 46 4.48 -1.54 -12.81
N LEU A 47 5.00 -1.45 -11.57
CA LEU A 47 6.41 -1.17 -11.35
C LEU A 47 7.31 -2.22 -12.01
N ILE A 48 6.97 -3.51 -11.91
CA ILE A 48 7.73 -4.59 -12.56
C ILE A 48 7.65 -4.52 -14.08
N ILE A 49 6.45 -4.31 -14.64
CA ILE A 49 6.23 -4.23 -16.09
C ILE A 49 7.00 -3.04 -16.67
N VAL A 50 6.87 -1.86 -16.06
CA VAL A 50 7.57 -0.66 -16.50
C VAL A 50 9.06 -0.80 -16.28
N GLY A 51 9.50 -1.24 -15.10
CA GLY A 51 10.91 -1.37 -14.75
C GLY A 51 11.65 -2.38 -15.62
N GLY A 52 11.10 -3.58 -15.81
CA GLY A 52 11.67 -4.62 -16.66
C GLY A 52 11.56 -4.29 -18.15
N GLY A 53 10.46 -3.68 -18.60
CA GLY A 53 10.24 -3.32 -20.00
C GLY A 53 11.00 -2.09 -20.48
N SER A 54 11.50 -1.24 -19.57
CA SER A 54 12.20 0.01 -19.90
C SER A 54 13.73 -0.05 -19.76
N ALA A 55 14.32 -1.26 -19.76
CA ALA A 55 15.78 -1.42 -19.66
C ALA A 55 16.59 -0.56 -20.68
N PRO A 56 16.17 -0.43 -21.96
CA PRO A 56 16.87 0.46 -22.90
C PRO A 56 16.82 1.94 -22.52
N LEU A 57 15.77 2.41 -21.81
CA LEU A 57 15.71 3.80 -21.35
C LEU A 57 16.76 4.07 -20.28
N GLY A 58 16.98 3.13 -19.35
CA GLY A 58 18.02 3.27 -18.33
C GLY A 58 19.43 3.31 -18.89
N GLN A 59 19.69 2.56 -19.97
CA GLN A 59 20.98 2.54 -20.66
C GLN A 59 21.23 3.83 -21.46
N ASN A 60 20.21 4.37 -22.14
CA ASN A 60 20.36 5.50 -23.04
C ASN A 60 20.18 6.87 -22.36
N LEU A 61 19.26 6.99 -21.40
CA LEU A 61 18.94 8.26 -20.69
C LEU A 61 19.42 8.28 -19.23
N GLY A 62 19.99 7.17 -18.75
CA GLY A 62 20.51 7.02 -17.40
C GLY A 62 19.51 6.42 -16.40
N PRO A 63 20.01 5.81 -15.31
CA PRO A 63 19.20 5.05 -14.35
C PRO A 63 18.18 5.92 -13.58
N GLY A 64 18.42 7.23 -13.48
CA GLY A 64 17.51 8.16 -12.79
C GLY A 64 16.16 8.29 -13.51
N ILE A 65 16.17 8.39 -14.83
CA ILE A 65 14.93 8.52 -15.63
C ILE A 65 14.08 7.25 -15.52
N GLN A 66 14.71 6.08 -15.61
CA GLN A 66 14.01 4.80 -15.47
C GLN A 66 13.33 4.67 -14.08
N LYS A 67 14.01 5.11 -13.01
CA LYS A 67 13.44 5.12 -11.66
C LYS A 67 12.32 6.14 -11.50
N MET A 68 12.42 7.31 -12.14
CA MET A 68 11.38 8.33 -12.08
C MET A 68 10.06 7.84 -12.71
N ILE A 69 10.14 7.14 -13.85
CA ILE A 69 8.95 6.58 -14.51
C ILE A 69 8.34 5.47 -13.64
N GLN A 70 9.16 4.59 -13.04
CA GLN A 70 8.68 3.60 -12.09
C GLN A 70 7.98 4.23 -10.87
N ALA A 71 8.56 5.31 -10.33
CA ALA A 71 7.98 6.05 -9.22
C ALA A 71 6.65 6.75 -9.61
N ALA A 72 6.50 7.17 -10.86
CA ALA A 72 5.28 7.82 -11.34
C ALA A 72 4.08 6.86 -11.47
N VAL A 73 4.31 5.57 -11.75
CA VAL A 73 3.23 4.57 -11.91
C VAL A 73 2.83 3.90 -10.60
N PHE A 74 3.71 3.92 -9.59
CA PHE A 74 3.45 3.29 -8.29
C PHE A 74 2.21 3.83 -7.53
N PRO A 75 1.87 5.14 -7.57
CA PRO A 75 0.71 5.68 -6.85
C PRO A 75 -0.66 5.20 -7.34
N VAL A 76 -0.75 4.54 -8.51
CA VAL A 76 -2.03 4.12 -9.11
C VAL A 76 -2.88 3.27 -8.15
N GLY A 77 -2.27 2.30 -7.47
CA GLY A 77 -2.95 1.46 -6.47
C GLY A 77 -3.43 2.25 -5.25
N LEU A 78 -2.68 3.26 -4.78
CA LEU A 78 -3.14 4.15 -3.71
C LEU A 78 -4.33 4.99 -4.16
N ILE A 79 -4.33 5.48 -5.40
CA ILE A 79 -5.47 6.21 -5.97
C ILE A 79 -6.70 5.30 -6.02
N LEU A 80 -6.56 4.06 -6.46
CA LEU A 80 -7.66 3.08 -6.47
C LEU A 80 -8.20 2.81 -5.05
N ILE A 81 -7.33 2.69 -4.05
CA ILE A 81 -7.72 2.50 -2.65
C ILE A 81 -8.55 3.68 -2.15
N ILE A 82 -8.12 4.91 -2.45
CA ILE A 82 -8.83 6.12 -2.05
C ILE A 82 -10.19 6.21 -2.75
N MET A 83 -10.23 6.00 -4.08
CA MET A 83 -11.46 6.07 -4.87
C MET A 83 -12.49 5.01 -4.46
N THR A 84 -12.04 3.81 -4.12
CA THR A 84 -12.92 2.71 -3.67
C THR A 84 -13.19 2.76 -2.17
N SER A 85 -12.57 3.69 -1.44
CA SER A 85 -12.61 3.76 0.02
C SER A 85 -12.22 2.43 0.69
N ALA A 86 -11.30 1.69 0.06
CA ALA A 86 -10.78 0.42 0.57
C ALA A 86 -9.94 0.64 1.85
N GLU A 87 -9.73 -0.43 2.62
CA GLU A 87 -9.13 -0.30 3.95
C GLU A 87 -7.69 -0.78 3.98
N LEU A 88 -6.80 0.19 3.84
CA LEU A 88 -5.36 -0.02 3.93
C LEU A 88 -4.87 0.14 5.37
N PHE A 89 -4.01 -0.78 5.81
CA PHE A 89 -3.45 -0.82 7.16
C PHE A 89 -2.75 0.47 7.57
N THR A 90 -1.89 1.03 6.72
CA THR A 90 -1.15 2.27 6.99
C THR A 90 -2.09 3.45 7.22
N GLY A 91 -3.04 3.64 6.30
CA GLY A 91 -4.09 4.66 6.45
C GLY A 91 -4.98 4.46 7.68
N ASN A 92 -5.35 3.21 7.98
CA ASN A 92 -6.13 2.88 9.18
C ASN A 92 -5.35 3.15 10.47
N THR A 93 -4.03 2.95 10.44
CA THR A 93 -3.15 3.23 11.59
C THR A 93 -3.17 4.69 11.96
N MET A 94 -2.98 5.59 10.99
CA MET A 94 -3.07 7.03 11.22
C MET A 94 -4.44 7.45 11.79
N ILE A 95 -5.52 7.03 11.12
CA ILE A 95 -6.88 7.47 11.48
C ILE A 95 -7.28 6.99 12.87
N LEU A 96 -7.06 5.71 13.19
CA LEU A 96 -7.46 5.16 14.48
C LEU A 96 -6.51 5.54 15.61
N MET A 97 -5.22 5.76 15.34
CA MET A 97 -4.31 6.34 16.34
C MET A 97 -4.82 7.72 16.79
N ILE A 98 -5.09 8.62 15.84
CA ILE A 98 -5.59 9.97 16.16
C ILE A 98 -6.90 9.89 16.93
N SER A 99 -7.86 9.07 16.46
CA SER A 99 -9.15 8.88 17.13
C SER A 99 -9.03 8.26 18.54
N THR A 100 -8.05 7.38 18.76
CA THR A 100 -7.80 6.76 20.08
C THR A 100 -7.13 7.76 21.03
N LEU A 101 -6.19 8.57 20.53
CA LEU A 101 -5.54 9.64 21.29
C LEU A 101 -6.54 10.75 21.67
N ASP A 102 -7.51 11.04 20.80
CA ASP A 102 -8.66 11.91 21.06
C ASP A 102 -9.75 11.24 21.94
N ARG A 103 -9.49 10.01 22.41
CA ARG A 103 -10.37 9.22 23.30
C ARG A 103 -11.76 8.94 22.72
N LYS A 104 -11.92 9.00 21.40
CA LYS A 104 -13.18 8.69 20.70
C LYS A 104 -13.32 7.20 20.38
N THR A 105 -12.20 6.49 20.29
CA THR A 105 -12.14 5.04 20.10
C THR A 105 -11.29 4.36 21.18
N THR A 106 -11.48 3.06 21.38
CA THR A 106 -10.74 2.29 22.38
C THR A 106 -9.47 1.70 21.78
N LEU A 107 -8.49 1.40 22.63
CA LEU A 107 -7.28 0.69 22.22
C LEU A 107 -7.59 -0.69 21.61
N LEU A 108 -8.67 -1.34 22.06
CA LEU A 108 -9.13 -2.60 21.49
C LEU A 108 -9.60 -2.41 20.03
N ASN A 109 -10.33 -1.34 19.72
CA ASN A 109 -10.76 -1.04 18.35
C ASN A 109 -9.55 -0.82 17.43
N LEU A 110 -8.50 -0.15 17.93
CA LEU A 110 -7.25 0.05 17.21
C LEU A 110 -6.58 -1.29 16.86
N ILE A 111 -6.37 -2.15 17.87
CA ILE A 111 -5.70 -3.45 17.69
C ILE A 111 -6.49 -4.37 16.75
N ILE A 112 -7.82 -4.44 16.90
CA ILE A 112 -8.67 -5.24 16.01
C ILE A 112 -8.54 -4.74 14.57
N SER A 113 -8.61 -3.42 14.35
CA SER A 113 -8.46 -2.85 13.02
C SER A 113 -7.09 -3.15 12.42
N TRP A 114 -6.02 -3.07 13.20
CA TRP A 114 -4.67 -3.43 12.75
C TRP A 114 -4.60 -4.88 12.30
N ILE A 115 -5.05 -5.82 13.12
CA ILE A 115 -4.99 -7.25 12.80
C ILE A 115 -5.83 -7.56 11.56
N VAL A 116 -7.07 -7.05 11.49
CA VAL A 116 -7.98 -7.32 10.38
C VAL A 116 -7.46 -6.69 9.08
N SER A 117 -7.08 -5.42 9.11
CA SER A 117 -6.64 -4.73 7.90
C SER A 117 -5.30 -5.24 7.39
N TYR A 118 -4.33 -5.49 8.28
CA TYR A 118 -3.05 -6.08 7.90
C TYR A 118 -3.22 -7.47 7.28
N SER A 119 -3.99 -8.35 7.93
CA SER A 119 -4.23 -9.71 7.44
C SER A 119 -4.99 -9.70 6.11
N GLY A 120 -5.98 -8.83 5.97
CA GLY A 120 -6.72 -8.65 4.71
C GLY A 120 -5.82 -8.14 3.58
N ASN A 121 -5.03 -7.10 3.84
CA ASN A 121 -4.08 -6.57 2.85
C ASN A 121 -3.06 -7.65 2.43
N PHE A 122 -2.51 -8.38 3.39
CA PHE A 122 -1.58 -9.47 3.13
C PHE A 122 -2.21 -10.59 2.29
N ALA A 123 -3.41 -11.03 2.63
CA ALA A 123 -4.15 -12.03 1.86
C ALA A 123 -4.46 -11.56 0.42
N GLY A 124 -4.84 -10.29 0.25
CA GLY A 124 -5.04 -9.68 -1.07
C GLY A 124 -3.76 -9.66 -1.90
N CYS A 125 -2.62 -9.35 -1.27
CA CYS A 125 -1.31 -9.39 -1.92
C CYS A 125 -0.91 -10.80 -2.35
N LEU A 126 -1.12 -11.80 -1.48
CA LEU A 126 -0.85 -13.20 -1.82
C LEU A 126 -1.76 -13.71 -2.94
N PHE A 127 -3.04 -13.33 -2.93
CA PHE A 127 -3.98 -13.68 -3.99
C PHE A 127 -3.53 -13.11 -5.33
N CYS A 128 -3.23 -11.81 -5.39
CA CYS A 128 -2.81 -11.17 -6.63
C CYS A 128 -1.47 -11.72 -7.11
N SER A 129 -0.45 -11.77 -6.25
CA SER A 129 0.88 -12.27 -6.60
C SER A 129 0.89 -13.76 -6.96
N GLY A 130 0.23 -14.60 -6.17
CA GLY A 130 0.24 -16.05 -6.34
C GLY A 130 -0.69 -16.53 -7.46
N ILE A 131 -1.92 -16.02 -7.51
CA ILE A 131 -2.94 -16.52 -8.46
C ILE A 131 -2.92 -15.68 -9.74
N LEU A 132 -3.09 -14.37 -9.61
CA LEU A 132 -3.25 -13.51 -10.79
C LEU A 132 -1.93 -13.29 -11.53
N VAL A 133 -0.79 -13.29 -10.85
CA VAL A 133 0.51 -13.02 -11.47
C VAL A 133 1.30 -14.29 -11.74
N TYR A 134 1.58 -15.10 -10.70
CA TYR A 134 2.39 -16.31 -10.83
C TYR A 134 1.66 -17.42 -11.57
N TYR A 135 0.46 -17.83 -11.11
CA TYR A 135 -0.29 -18.93 -11.74
C TYR A 135 -0.78 -18.59 -13.15
N ALA A 136 -1.21 -17.34 -13.39
CA ALA A 136 -1.56 -16.89 -14.75
C ALA A 136 -0.33 -16.64 -15.65
N GLY A 137 0.88 -16.70 -15.10
CA GLY A 137 2.13 -16.65 -15.85
C GLY A 137 2.53 -15.27 -16.38
N ILE A 138 1.98 -14.17 -15.84
CA ILE A 138 2.17 -12.80 -16.34
C ILE A 138 3.65 -12.39 -16.38
N LEU A 139 4.46 -12.83 -15.40
CA LEU A 139 5.89 -12.49 -15.28
C LEU A 139 6.82 -13.67 -15.58
N SER A 140 6.37 -14.68 -16.32
CA SER A 140 7.12 -15.92 -16.53
C SER A 140 8.30 -15.78 -17.50
N HIS A 141 8.30 -14.73 -18.32
CA HIS A 141 9.30 -14.50 -19.36
C HIS A 141 10.17 -13.29 -19.05
N ASP A 142 11.38 -13.29 -19.62
CA ASP A 142 12.24 -12.12 -19.59
C ASP A 142 11.69 -11.00 -20.47
N PRO A 143 11.91 -9.73 -20.09
CA PRO A 143 12.77 -9.25 -19.00
C PRO A 143 12.12 -9.26 -17.60
N TYR A 144 10.83 -9.56 -17.49
CA TYR A 144 10.07 -9.38 -16.24
C TYR A 144 10.45 -10.37 -15.14
N ARG A 145 10.75 -11.62 -15.51
CA ARG A 145 11.20 -12.65 -14.56
C ARG A 145 12.51 -12.23 -13.88
N SER A 146 13.54 -11.93 -14.68
CA SER A 146 14.85 -11.53 -14.16
C SER A 146 14.76 -10.24 -13.33
N PHE A 147 13.99 -9.25 -13.78
CA PHE A 147 13.80 -8.00 -13.05
C PHE A 147 13.11 -8.23 -11.69
N THR A 148 12.10 -9.10 -11.64
CA THR A 148 11.41 -9.46 -10.40
C THR A 148 12.36 -10.14 -9.41
N MET A 149 13.17 -11.09 -9.89
CA MET A 149 14.17 -11.78 -9.06
C MET A 149 15.22 -10.82 -8.52
N GLN A 150 15.69 -9.87 -9.34
CA GLN A 150 16.63 -8.83 -8.91
C GLN A 150 16.03 -7.95 -7.81
N LEU A 151 14.80 -7.47 -8.00
CA LEU A 151 14.10 -6.67 -6.98
C LEU A 151 13.91 -7.44 -5.67
N ALA A 152 13.56 -8.72 -5.76
CA ALA A 152 13.40 -9.57 -4.59
C ALA A 152 14.72 -9.76 -3.84
N GLY A 153 15.83 -10.03 -4.56
CA GLY A 153 17.16 -10.17 -3.97
C GLY A 153 17.61 -8.90 -3.25
N VAL A 154 17.49 -7.74 -3.90
CA VAL A 154 17.86 -6.44 -3.29
C VAL A 154 17.04 -6.17 -2.03
N LYS A 155 15.78 -6.59 -1.96
CA LYS A 155 14.94 -6.42 -0.77
C LYS A 155 15.25 -7.42 0.34
N GLY A 156 15.73 -8.62 0.01
CA GLY A 156 16.09 -9.67 0.95
C GLY A 156 17.36 -9.38 1.74
N ASP A 157 18.31 -8.64 1.14
CA ASP A 157 19.63 -8.38 1.73
C ASP A 157 19.71 -7.11 2.60
N ILE A 158 18.58 -6.45 2.87
CA ILE A 158 18.54 -5.20 3.63
C ILE A 158 18.62 -5.48 5.13
N GLU A 159 19.51 -4.78 5.83
CA GLU A 159 19.63 -4.88 7.29
C GLU A 159 18.39 -4.33 8.03
N TRP A 160 18.07 -4.92 9.19
CA TRP A 160 16.85 -4.62 9.94
C TRP A 160 16.63 -3.12 10.22
N HIS A 161 17.69 -2.38 10.54
CA HIS A 161 17.60 -0.97 10.91
C HIS A 161 17.30 -0.10 9.69
N GLN A 162 17.81 -0.49 8.51
CA GLN A 162 17.49 0.18 7.26
C GLN A 162 16.03 -0.07 6.89
N ILE A 163 15.51 -1.29 7.12
CA ILE A 163 14.08 -1.60 6.94
C ILE A 163 13.24 -0.72 7.86
N PHE A 164 13.60 -0.61 9.14
CA PHE A 164 12.88 0.19 10.12
C PHE A 164 12.81 1.67 9.73
N LEU A 165 13.96 2.28 9.37
CA LEU A 165 14.01 3.69 8.96
C LEU A 165 13.24 3.95 7.66
N ARG A 166 13.33 3.04 6.69
CA ARG A 166 12.54 3.13 5.45
C ARG A 166 11.04 2.99 5.72
N GLY A 167 10.66 2.20 6.71
CA GLY A 167 9.29 2.08 7.18
C GLY A 167 8.75 3.40 7.71
N ILE A 168 9.50 4.07 8.58
CA ILE A 168 9.10 5.39 9.13
C ILE A 168 8.92 6.44 8.02
N ALA A 169 9.81 6.44 7.03
CA ALA A 169 9.75 7.42 5.93
C ALA A 169 8.68 7.09 4.87
N GLY A 170 8.22 5.84 4.82
CA GLY A 170 7.29 5.35 3.80
C GLY A 170 5.83 5.26 4.24
N ASP A 171 5.55 5.53 5.52
CA ASP A 171 4.22 5.60 6.14
C ASP A 171 3.79 7.07 6.29
#